data_AF-A0AAN5NEX3-F1
#
_entry.id   AF-A0AAN5NEX3-F1
#
_cell.length_a   1.000
_cell.length_b   1.000
_cell.length_c   1.000
_cell.angle_alpha   90.00
_cell.angle_beta   90.00
_cell.angle_gamma   90.00
#
_symmetry.space_group_name_H-M   'P 1'
#
loop_
_entity.id
_entity.type
_entity.pdbx_description
1 polymer ?
#
loop_
_entity_poly.entity_id
_entity_poly.type
_entity_poly.pdbx_seq_one_letter_code
_entity_poly.pdbx_strand_id
1 'polypeptide(L)'
;NKLLSILKTPDALNISDEYAIASKLKKECENYYSICRSNLIPVYLYKEGNNYLQDIFYYINELIKTNRDKGFVQSQKNDFVVSMKSLLLKLSSMDEKLFETANLIKESNRDLKVLVTDIENKLSSIQELKNNLYSLPIPEQANDSFLALENALKSYDKYINYFYKGLLDEIENKKTPEDYYDKSSTLFDEFIYSLEAAEKSLDNYNKN
;
A
#
# COMPACT_ATOMS: atom_id res chain seq x y z
N ASN A 1 35.38 -21.14 -4.18
CA ASN A 1 35.12 -20.27 -3.01
C ASN A 1 34.03 -19.24 -3.26
N LYS A 2 34.09 -18.37 -4.29
CA LYS A 2 33.05 -17.34 -4.52
C LYS A 2 31.67 -17.86 -4.94
N LEU A 3 31.60 -18.84 -5.84
CA LEU A 3 30.30 -19.46 -6.16
C LEU A 3 29.69 -20.16 -4.93
N LEU A 4 30.52 -20.76 -4.09
CA LEU A 4 30.09 -21.44 -2.86
C LEU A 4 29.61 -20.45 -1.79
N SER A 5 30.17 -19.23 -1.71
CA SER A 5 29.66 -18.20 -0.79
C SER A 5 28.27 -17.76 -1.20
N ILE A 6 28.06 -17.46 -2.49
CA ILE A 6 26.74 -17.09 -3.03
C ILE A 6 25.69 -18.16 -2.73
N LEU A 7 26.01 -19.44 -2.99
CA LEU A 7 25.08 -20.55 -2.77
C LEU A 7 24.73 -20.78 -1.29
N LYS A 8 25.60 -20.36 -0.37
CA LYS A 8 25.35 -20.47 1.08
C LYS A 8 24.48 -19.32 1.62
N THR A 9 24.41 -18.20 0.91
CA THR A 9 23.65 -17.02 1.32
C THR A 9 22.84 -16.47 0.13
N PRO A 10 21.81 -17.21 -0.34
CA PRO A 10 21.09 -16.91 -1.58
C PRO A 10 20.19 -15.66 -1.52
N ASP A 11 19.96 -15.08 -0.34
CA ASP A 11 19.19 -13.84 -0.14
C ASP A 11 20.07 -12.62 0.20
N ALA A 12 21.41 -12.75 0.16
CA ALA A 12 22.31 -11.64 0.50
C ALA A 12 22.23 -10.50 -0.52
N LEU A 13 22.30 -9.25 -0.04
CA LEU A 13 22.21 -8.04 -0.87
C LEU A 13 23.38 -7.90 -1.87
N ASN A 14 24.51 -8.56 -1.60
CA ASN A 14 25.74 -8.44 -2.38
C ASN A 14 25.91 -9.55 -3.44
N ILE A 15 24.90 -10.39 -3.69
CA ILE A 15 25.01 -11.52 -4.64
C ILE A 15 25.38 -11.04 -6.05
N SER A 16 24.82 -9.91 -6.50
CA SER A 16 25.14 -9.33 -7.81
C SER A 16 26.63 -8.97 -7.94
N ASP A 17 27.22 -8.40 -6.89
CA ASP A 17 28.64 -8.04 -6.86
C ASP A 17 29.53 -9.28 -6.82
N GLU A 18 29.16 -10.27 -5.98
CA GLU A 18 29.89 -11.53 -5.92
C GLU A 18 29.80 -12.31 -7.23
N TYR A 19 28.65 -12.28 -7.91
CA TYR A 19 28.43 -12.88 -9.23
C TYR A 19 29.28 -12.19 -10.31
N ALA A 20 29.38 -10.87 -10.29
CA ALA A 20 30.23 -10.12 -11.21
C ALA A 20 31.71 -10.49 -11.03
N ILE A 21 32.18 -10.59 -9.78
CA ILE A 21 33.54 -11.05 -9.46
C ILE A 21 33.75 -12.49 -9.94
N ALA A 22 32.83 -13.41 -9.65
CA ALA A 22 32.93 -14.80 -10.08
C ALA A 22 32.94 -14.94 -11.61
N SER A 23 32.13 -14.13 -12.32
CA SER A 23 32.08 -14.10 -13.78
C SER A 23 33.39 -13.60 -14.39
N LYS A 24 34.03 -12.60 -13.77
CA LYS A 24 35.35 -12.12 -14.18
C LYS A 24 36.41 -13.21 -14.01
N LEU A 25 36.45 -13.86 -12.85
CA LEU A 25 37.36 -14.97 -12.58
C LEU A 25 37.18 -16.13 -13.56
N LYS A 26 35.93 -16.45 -13.93
CA LYS A 26 35.64 -17.46 -14.95
C LYS A 26 36.30 -17.12 -16.29
N LYS A 27 36.10 -15.88 -16.78
CA LYS A 27 36.69 -15.41 -18.04
C LYS A 27 38.22 -15.42 -18.01
N GLU A 28 38.81 -15.03 -16.88
CA GLU A 28 40.26 -15.08 -16.69
C GLU A 28 40.78 -16.52 -16.76
N CYS A 29 40.12 -17.47 -16.10
CA CYS A 29 40.45 -18.90 -16.22
C CYS A 29 40.35 -19.38 -17.67
N GLU A 30 39.24 -19.13 -18.36
CA GLU A 30 39.04 -19.51 -19.77
C GLU A 30 40.15 -18.96 -20.67
N ASN A 31 40.59 -17.72 -20.42
CA ASN A 31 41.70 -17.10 -21.14
C ASN A 31 43.03 -17.82 -20.88
N TYR A 32 43.36 -18.20 -19.64
CA TYR A 32 44.57 -18.96 -19.33
C TYR A 32 44.61 -20.32 -20.02
N TYR A 33 43.49 -21.06 -20.02
CA TYR A 33 43.37 -22.31 -20.78
C TYR A 33 43.60 -22.07 -22.28
N SER A 34 43.08 -20.96 -22.82
CA SER A 34 43.30 -20.59 -24.23
C SER A 34 44.78 -20.32 -24.53
N ILE A 35 45.46 -19.54 -23.69
CA ILE A 35 46.90 -19.22 -23.85
C ILE A 35 47.76 -20.48 -23.80
N CYS A 36 47.49 -21.40 -22.88
CA CYS A 36 48.21 -22.68 -22.81
C CYS A 36 48.10 -23.46 -24.11
N ARG A 37 46.88 -23.55 -24.68
CA ARG A 37 46.66 -24.23 -25.98
C ARG A 37 47.40 -23.54 -27.12
N SER A 38 47.42 -22.21 -27.16
CA SER A 38 48.18 -21.46 -28.16
C SER A 38 49.69 -21.70 -28.08
N ASN A 39 50.20 -22.05 -26.89
CA ASN A 39 51.59 -22.43 -26.66
C ASN A 39 51.84 -23.95 -26.75
N LEU A 40 50.93 -24.69 -27.39
CA LEU A 40 51.02 -26.15 -27.59
C LEU A 40 51.04 -26.96 -26.28
N ILE A 41 50.56 -26.40 -25.17
CA ILE A 41 50.39 -27.08 -23.89
C ILE A 41 48.96 -27.67 -23.85
N PRO A 42 48.79 -29.01 -23.85
CA PRO A 42 47.49 -29.67 -24.05
C PRO A 42 46.66 -29.70 -22.76
N VAL A 43 46.18 -28.54 -22.32
CA VAL A 43 45.37 -28.38 -21.11
C VAL A 43 43.95 -27.98 -21.49
N TYR A 44 42.97 -28.69 -20.94
CA TYR A 44 41.55 -28.51 -21.26
C TYR A 44 40.71 -28.39 -19.99
N LEU A 45 39.68 -27.55 -20.06
CA LEU A 45 38.60 -27.60 -19.09
C LEU A 45 37.84 -28.91 -19.28
N TYR A 46 37.68 -29.66 -18.19
CA TYR A 46 36.88 -30.88 -18.18
C TYR A 46 35.45 -30.57 -18.63
N LYS A 47 34.95 -31.27 -19.66
CA LYS A 47 33.69 -30.93 -20.33
C LYS A 47 32.50 -30.93 -19.38
N GLU A 48 32.35 -31.97 -18.57
CA GLU A 48 31.25 -32.07 -17.61
C GLU A 48 31.39 -31.03 -16.49
N GLY A 49 32.61 -30.74 -16.05
CA GLY A 49 32.89 -29.69 -15.07
C GLY A 49 32.52 -28.30 -15.60
N ASN A 50 32.73 -28.04 -16.89
CA ASN A 50 32.32 -26.80 -17.54
C ASN A 50 30.80 -26.68 -17.63
N ASN A 51 30.09 -27.77 -17.96
CA ASN A 51 28.62 -27.79 -17.97
C ASN A 51 28.07 -27.49 -16.57
N TYR A 52 28.59 -28.18 -15.54
CA TYR A 52 28.17 -27.96 -14.15
C TYR A 52 28.42 -26.52 -13.70
N LEU A 53 29.54 -25.92 -14.11
CA LEU A 53 29.85 -24.54 -13.83
C LEU A 53 28.84 -23.60 -14.54
N GLN A 54 28.49 -23.85 -15.81
CA GLN A 54 27.46 -23.08 -16.51
C GLN A 54 26.11 -23.15 -15.78
N ASP A 55 25.70 -24.33 -15.31
CA ASP A 55 24.45 -24.51 -14.56
C ASP A 55 24.44 -23.71 -13.25
N ILE A 56 25.56 -23.68 -12.52
CA ILE A 56 25.69 -22.85 -11.31
C ILE A 56 25.54 -21.36 -11.65
N PHE A 57 26.21 -20.88 -12.70
CA PHE A 57 26.10 -19.48 -13.12
C PHE A 57 24.68 -19.11 -13.57
N TYR A 58 23.98 -20.04 -14.23
CA TYR A 58 22.57 -19.86 -14.59
C TYR A 58 21.68 -19.78 -13.34
N TYR A 59 21.82 -20.73 -12.42
CA TYR A 59 21.05 -20.76 -11.18
C TYR A 59 21.24 -19.48 -10.34
N ILE A 60 22.47 -19.02 -10.16
CA ILE A 60 22.73 -17.77 -9.42
C ILE A 60 22.08 -16.56 -10.12
N ASN A 61 22.09 -16.52 -11.45
CA ASN A 61 21.42 -15.45 -12.19
C ASN A 61 19.90 -15.46 -11.96
N GLU A 62 19.27 -16.64 -11.91
CA GLU A 62 17.85 -16.77 -11.57
C GLU A 62 17.56 -16.36 -10.11
N LEU A 63 18.46 -16.64 -9.16
CA LEU A 63 18.36 -16.14 -7.79
C LEU A 63 18.40 -14.61 -7.74
N ILE A 64 19.32 -13.97 -8.48
CA ILE A 64 19.41 -12.50 -8.55
C ILE A 64 18.11 -11.90 -9.07
N LYS A 65 17.56 -12.45 -10.16
CA LYS A 65 16.27 -12.00 -10.72
C LYS A 65 15.15 -12.14 -9.70
N THR A 66 15.04 -13.31 -9.07
CA THR A 66 14.03 -13.60 -8.05
C THR A 66 14.11 -12.61 -6.88
N ASN A 67 15.32 -12.32 -6.39
CA ASN A 67 15.49 -11.38 -5.28
C ASN A 67 15.14 -9.95 -5.66
N ARG A 68 15.47 -9.53 -6.88
CA ARG A 68 15.06 -8.22 -7.41
C ARG A 68 13.55 -8.11 -7.51
N ASP A 69 12.89 -9.14 -8.03
CA ASP A 69 11.43 -9.15 -8.18
C ASP A 69 10.73 -9.15 -6.81
N LYS A 70 11.24 -9.91 -5.82
CA LYS A 70 10.81 -9.81 -4.42
C LYS A 70 10.95 -8.39 -3.86
N GLY A 71 12.08 -7.73 -4.13
CA GLY A 71 12.32 -6.35 -3.70
C GLY A 71 11.33 -5.36 -4.31
N PHE A 72 10.98 -5.53 -5.58
CA PHE A 72 9.98 -4.72 -6.26
C PHE A 72 8.58 -4.91 -5.64
N VAL A 73 8.16 -6.16 -5.42
CA VAL A 73 6.88 -6.48 -4.76
C VAL A 73 6.81 -5.85 -3.35
N GLN A 74 7.90 -5.95 -2.58
CA GLN A 74 7.96 -5.34 -1.26
C GLN A 74 7.86 -3.80 -1.30
N SER A 75 8.49 -3.15 -2.29
CA SER A 75 8.37 -1.70 -2.48
C SER A 75 6.93 -1.30 -2.78
N GLN A 76 6.26 -2.00 -3.70
CA GLN A 76 4.86 -1.74 -4.02
C GLN A 76 3.93 -1.91 -2.81
N LYS A 77 4.15 -2.96 -2.02
CA LYS A 77 3.43 -3.17 -0.75
C LYS A 77 3.62 -1.99 0.19
N ASN A 78 4.86 -1.54 0.39
CA ASN A 78 5.16 -0.42 1.28
C ASN A 78 4.50 0.88 0.82
N ASP A 79 4.60 1.20 -0.47
CA ASP A 79 4.01 2.41 -1.05
C ASP A 79 2.48 2.42 -0.91
N PHE A 80 1.84 1.26 -1.14
CA PHE A 80 0.42 1.08 -0.91
C PHE A 80 0.04 1.27 0.56
N VAL A 81 0.75 0.62 1.50
CA VAL A 81 0.47 0.74 2.94
C VAL A 81 0.61 2.18 3.41
N VAL A 82 1.66 2.90 2.99
CA VAL A 82 1.85 4.31 3.34
C VAL A 82 0.71 5.17 2.81
N SER A 83 0.31 4.95 1.56
CA SER A 83 -0.78 5.69 0.93
C SER A 83 -2.12 5.45 1.64
N MET A 84 -2.44 4.18 1.93
CA MET A 84 -3.65 3.79 2.64
C MET A 84 -3.70 4.37 4.06
N LYS A 85 -2.58 4.33 4.80
CA LYS A 85 -2.50 4.95 6.15
C LYS A 85 -2.74 6.45 6.10
N SER A 86 -2.20 7.13 5.10
CA SER A 86 -2.43 8.57 4.91
C SER A 86 -3.90 8.88 4.66
N LEU A 87 -4.57 8.08 3.81
CA LEU A 87 -6.01 8.24 3.54
C LEU A 87 -6.86 7.94 4.78
N LEU A 88 -6.55 6.88 5.51
CA LEU A 88 -7.23 6.55 6.77
C LEU A 88 -7.09 7.66 7.80
N LEU A 89 -5.89 8.21 7.98
CA LEU A 89 -5.64 9.30 8.92
C LEU A 89 -6.40 10.58 8.56
N LYS A 90 -6.52 10.89 7.26
CA LYS A 90 -7.37 11.99 6.81
C LYS A 90 -8.84 11.71 7.09
N LEU A 91 -9.33 10.50 6.79
CA LEU A 91 -10.73 10.13 7.02
C LEU A 91 -11.10 10.10 8.51
N SER A 92 -10.21 9.58 9.37
CA SER A 92 -10.43 9.52 10.82
C SER A 92 -10.46 10.91 11.46
N SER A 93 -9.76 11.89 10.90
CA SER A 93 -9.88 13.29 11.36
C SER A 93 -11.25 13.93 11.11
N MET A 94 -12.14 13.24 10.39
CA MET A 94 -13.49 13.70 10.05
C MET A 94 -14.58 13.00 10.90
N ASP A 95 -14.20 12.31 11.98
CA ASP A 95 -15.04 11.55 12.91
C ASP A 95 -15.89 12.40 13.88
N GLU A 96 -16.17 13.64 13.52
CA GLU A 96 -16.99 14.52 14.32
C GLU A 96 -18.47 14.12 14.28
N LYS A 97 -19.10 14.00 15.45
CA LYS A 97 -20.54 13.83 15.59
C LYS A 97 -21.28 15.15 15.37
N LEU A 98 -21.51 15.50 14.10
CA LEU A 98 -22.11 16.79 13.72
C LEU A 98 -23.48 17.07 14.36
N PHE A 99 -24.24 16.04 14.74
CA PHE A 99 -25.51 16.20 15.46
C PHE A 99 -25.32 16.74 16.89
N GLU A 100 -24.24 16.35 17.58
CA GLU A 100 -23.87 16.91 18.88
C GLU A 100 -23.44 18.38 18.71
N THR A 101 -22.65 18.67 17.68
CA THR A 101 -22.23 20.04 17.33
C THR A 101 -23.43 20.94 17.01
N ALA A 102 -24.40 20.45 16.25
CA ALA A 102 -25.64 21.18 15.95
C ALA A 102 -26.46 21.48 17.22
N ASN A 103 -26.55 20.52 18.14
CA ASN A 103 -27.23 20.72 19.43
C ASN A 103 -26.54 21.81 20.28
N LEU A 104 -25.20 21.78 20.39
CA LEU A 104 -24.43 22.80 21.11
C LEU A 104 -24.59 24.21 20.50
N ILE A 105 -24.67 24.31 19.18
CA ILE A 105 -24.91 25.59 18.48
C ILE A 105 -26.29 26.14 18.84
N LYS A 106 -27.33 25.30 18.84
CA LYS A 106 -28.69 25.69 19.24
C LYS A 106 -28.77 26.10 20.70
N GLU A 107 -28.18 25.34 21.62
CA GLU A 107 -28.11 25.68 23.05
C GLU A 107 -27.42 27.03 23.29
N SER A 108 -26.46 27.38 22.44
CA SER A 108 -25.76 28.67 22.48
C SER A 108 -26.51 29.80 21.76
N ASN A 109 -27.73 29.58 21.25
CA ASN A 109 -28.50 30.51 20.40
C ASN A 109 -27.70 31.03 19.18
N ARG A 110 -26.80 30.21 18.62
CA ARG A 110 -26.02 30.54 17.43
C ARG A 110 -26.72 30.00 16.17
N ASP A 111 -26.41 30.61 15.02
CA ASP A 111 -26.98 30.20 13.73
C ASP A 111 -26.33 28.88 13.24
N LEU A 112 -27.14 27.88 12.91
CA LEU A 112 -26.71 26.59 12.35
C LEU A 112 -25.99 26.73 11.00
N LYS A 113 -26.14 27.86 10.29
CA LYS A 113 -25.40 28.15 9.05
C LYS A 113 -23.89 28.03 9.18
N VAL A 114 -23.34 28.19 10.38
CA VAL A 114 -21.89 28.00 10.60
C VAL A 114 -21.42 26.58 10.29
N LEU A 115 -22.30 25.57 10.36
CA LEU A 115 -21.98 24.19 10.01
C LEU A 115 -22.01 23.92 8.51
N VAL A 116 -22.72 24.74 7.73
CA VAL A 116 -22.88 24.52 6.28
C VAL A 116 -21.52 24.52 5.58
N THR A 117 -20.71 25.55 5.83
CA THR A 117 -19.38 25.67 5.22
C THR A 117 -18.44 24.55 5.66
N ASP A 118 -18.51 24.13 6.93
CA ASP A 118 -17.70 23.02 7.43
C ASP A 118 -18.07 21.69 6.74
N ILE A 119 -19.37 21.42 6.60
CA ILE A 119 -19.88 20.24 5.88
C ILE A 119 -19.49 20.28 4.40
N GLU A 120 -19.57 21.43 3.73
CA GLU A 120 -19.15 21.59 2.33
C GLU A 120 -17.64 21.32 2.13
N ASN A 121 -16.81 21.74 3.09
CA ASN A 121 -15.39 21.41 3.12
C ASN A 121 -15.16 19.91 3.32
N LYS A 122 -15.91 19.26 4.20
CA LYS A 122 -15.85 17.80 4.41
C LYS A 122 -16.32 17.03 3.17
N LEU A 123 -17.36 17.51 2.47
CA LEU A 123 -17.83 16.96 1.18
C LEU A 123 -16.78 17.09 0.07
N SER A 124 -16.02 18.18 0.05
CA SER A 124 -14.91 18.33 -0.89
C SER A 124 -13.76 17.38 -0.55
N SER A 125 -13.45 17.26 0.75
CA SER A 125 -12.40 16.37 1.25
C SER A 125 -12.69 14.89 0.97
N ILE A 126 -13.94 14.45 1.10
CA ILE A 126 -14.30 13.05 0.80
C ILE A 126 -14.16 12.73 -0.69
N GLN A 127 -14.42 13.68 -1.59
CA GLN A 127 -14.20 13.49 -3.02
C GLN A 127 -12.71 13.39 -3.36
N GLU A 128 -11.88 14.21 -2.72
CA GLU A 128 -10.42 14.09 -2.85
C GLU A 128 -9.94 12.71 -2.36
N LEU A 129 -10.43 12.24 -1.21
CA LEU A 129 -10.08 10.91 -0.67
C LEU A 129 -10.49 9.77 -1.61
N LYS A 130 -11.69 9.83 -2.19
CA LYS A 130 -12.14 8.85 -3.19
C LYS A 130 -11.24 8.85 -4.42
N ASN A 131 -10.94 10.01 -4.98
CA ASN A 131 -10.06 10.13 -6.14
C ASN A 131 -8.66 9.58 -5.85
N ASN A 132 -8.11 9.91 -4.69
CA ASN A 132 -6.81 9.41 -4.26
C ASN A 132 -6.84 7.88 -4.11
N LEU A 133 -7.87 7.31 -3.46
CA LEU A 133 -8.03 5.86 -3.33
C LEU A 133 -8.09 5.16 -4.70
N TYR A 134 -8.96 5.63 -5.60
CA TYR A 134 -9.14 5.00 -6.92
C TYR A 134 -7.93 5.18 -7.85
N SER A 135 -7.01 6.09 -7.53
CA SER A 135 -5.74 6.24 -8.24
C SER A 135 -4.63 5.29 -7.77
N LEU A 136 -4.83 4.62 -6.62
CA LEU A 136 -3.79 3.74 -6.07
C LEU A 136 -3.64 2.47 -6.91
N PRO A 137 -2.40 2.10 -7.28
CA PRO A 137 -2.15 0.75 -7.76
C PRO A 137 -2.41 -0.23 -6.62
N ILE A 138 -3.17 -1.30 -6.89
CA ILE A 138 -3.52 -2.31 -5.90
C ILE A 138 -2.52 -3.47 -6.02
N PRO A 139 -1.62 -3.68 -5.04
CA PRO A 139 -0.71 -4.81 -5.07
C PRO A 139 -1.44 -6.15 -4.87
N GLU A 140 -0.73 -7.25 -5.10
CA GLU A 140 -1.27 -8.57 -4.82
C GLU A 140 -1.74 -8.68 -3.35
N GLN A 141 -2.88 -9.34 -3.14
CA GLN A 141 -3.48 -9.60 -1.82
C GLN A 141 -3.96 -8.34 -1.06
N ALA A 142 -3.86 -7.15 -1.63
CA ALA A 142 -4.28 -5.89 -1.01
C ALA A 142 -5.78 -5.54 -1.22
N ASN A 143 -6.50 -6.33 -2.02
CA ASN A 143 -7.87 -6.04 -2.44
C ASN A 143 -8.84 -5.87 -1.26
N ASP A 144 -8.70 -6.69 -0.22
CA ASP A 144 -9.58 -6.61 0.95
C ASP A 144 -9.37 -5.31 1.75
N SER A 145 -8.13 -4.82 1.84
CA SER A 145 -7.82 -3.54 2.47
C SER A 145 -8.35 -2.37 1.64
N PHE A 146 -8.22 -2.46 0.31
CA PHE A 146 -8.77 -1.47 -0.60
C PHE A 146 -10.30 -1.37 -0.47
N LEU A 147 -11.01 -2.50 -0.55
CA LEU A 147 -12.47 -2.56 -0.45
C LEU A 147 -12.97 -2.12 0.93
N ALA A 148 -12.24 -2.44 1.99
CA ALA A 148 -12.61 -2.00 3.34
C ALA A 148 -12.56 -0.47 3.48
N LEU A 149 -11.50 0.19 2.97
CA LEU A 149 -11.44 1.65 2.96
C LEU A 149 -12.47 2.27 2.01
N GLU A 150 -12.71 1.65 0.86
CA GLU A 150 -13.78 2.08 -0.06
C GLU A 150 -15.14 2.08 0.65
N ASN A 151 -15.42 1.03 1.42
CA ASN A 151 -16.65 0.93 2.21
C ASN A 151 -16.71 2.02 3.30
N ALA A 152 -15.60 2.30 3.99
CA ALA A 152 -15.54 3.38 4.98
C ALA A 152 -15.85 4.76 4.36
N LEU A 153 -15.29 5.04 3.18
CA LEU A 153 -15.58 6.27 2.43
C LEU A 153 -17.05 6.34 2.01
N LYS A 154 -17.65 5.23 1.58
CA LYS A 154 -19.08 5.15 1.23
C LYS A 154 -19.99 5.39 2.43
N SER A 155 -19.67 4.80 3.59
CA SER A 155 -20.41 5.02 4.84
C SER A 155 -20.32 6.47 5.30
N TYR A 156 -19.13 7.08 5.25
CA TYR A 156 -18.96 8.50 5.57
C TYR A 156 -19.76 9.39 4.63
N ASP A 157 -19.66 9.14 3.31
CA ASP A 157 -20.40 9.88 2.30
C ASP A 157 -21.92 9.80 2.52
N LYS A 158 -22.44 8.63 2.89
CA LYS A 158 -23.84 8.43 3.25
C LYS A 158 -24.22 9.25 4.49
N TYR A 159 -23.41 9.21 5.54
CA TYR A 159 -23.59 9.97 6.77
C TYR A 159 -23.61 11.49 6.50
N ILE A 160 -22.55 12.04 5.89
CA ILE A 160 -22.39 13.48 5.72
C ILE A 160 -23.45 14.07 4.80
N ASN A 161 -23.84 13.36 3.72
CA ASN A 161 -24.90 13.83 2.83
C ASN A 161 -26.28 13.77 3.49
N TYR A 162 -26.55 12.74 4.30
CA TYR A 162 -27.80 12.66 5.06
C TYR A 162 -27.87 13.81 6.07
N PHE A 163 -26.79 14.03 6.83
CA PHE A 163 -26.71 15.13 7.76
C PHE A 163 -26.90 16.47 7.07
N TYR A 164 -26.19 16.71 5.96
CA TYR A 164 -26.27 17.99 5.25
C TYR A 164 -27.69 18.34 4.80
N LYS A 165 -28.39 17.37 4.19
CA LYS A 165 -29.76 17.56 3.72
C LYS A 165 -30.72 17.90 4.87
N GLY A 166 -30.64 17.18 5.98
CA GLY A 166 -31.49 17.47 7.14
C GLY A 166 -31.17 18.79 7.82
N LEU A 167 -29.90 19.21 7.82
CA LEU A 167 -29.47 20.50 8.36
C LEU A 167 -30.06 21.66 7.53
N LEU A 168 -30.01 21.56 6.20
CA LEU A 168 -30.59 22.57 5.31
C LEU A 168 -32.11 22.68 5.52
N ASP A 169 -32.80 21.54 5.64
CA ASP A 169 -34.25 21.49 5.91
C ASP A 169 -34.60 22.12 7.26
N GLU A 170 -33.81 21.86 8.31
CA GLU A 170 -33.98 22.45 9.64
C GLU A 170 -33.74 23.97 9.61
N ILE A 171 -32.75 24.45 8.87
CA ILE A 171 -32.48 25.88 8.68
C ILE A 171 -33.63 26.57 7.96
N GLU A 172 -34.16 25.96 6.90
CA GLU A 172 -35.25 26.52 6.09
C GLU A 172 -36.58 26.53 6.85
N ASN A 173 -36.95 25.41 7.46
CA ASN A 173 -38.25 25.21 8.11
C ASN A 173 -38.25 25.59 9.60
N LYS A 174 -37.09 25.91 10.18
CA LYS A 174 -36.90 26.23 11.62
C LYS A 174 -37.45 25.14 12.56
N LYS A 175 -37.45 23.90 12.09
CA LYS A 175 -37.93 22.74 12.81
C LYS A 175 -37.04 21.55 12.49
N THR A 176 -36.59 20.84 13.52
CA THR A 176 -35.85 19.59 13.34
C THR A 176 -36.77 18.53 12.72
N PRO A 177 -36.38 17.88 11.61
CA PRO A 177 -37.15 16.77 11.06
C PRO A 177 -37.24 15.61 12.05
N GLU A 178 -38.34 14.86 12.00
CA GLU A 178 -38.55 13.70 12.88
C GLU A 178 -37.45 12.63 12.64
N ASP A 179 -36.95 12.04 13.74
CA ASP A 179 -35.88 11.03 13.77
C ASP A 179 -34.55 11.43 13.09
N TYR A 180 -34.37 12.70 12.70
CA TYR A 180 -33.22 13.15 11.93
C TYR A 180 -31.88 12.90 12.64
N TYR A 181 -31.76 13.32 13.90
CA TYR A 181 -30.52 13.11 14.66
C TYR A 181 -30.30 11.65 15.03
N ASP A 182 -31.35 10.89 15.31
CA ASP A 182 -31.23 9.46 15.64
C ASP A 182 -30.72 8.66 14.44
N LYS A 183 -31.27 8.93 13.25
CA LYS A 183 -30.79 8.34 12.00
C LYS A 183 -29.39 8.82 11.63
N SER A 184 -29.08 10.09 11.86
CA SER A 184 -27.71 10.62 11.68
C SER A 184 -26.71 9.91 12.59
N SER A 185 -27.05 9.70 13.86
CA SER A 185 -26.23 8.94 14.82
C SER A 185 -26.03 7.51 14.33
N THR A 186 -27.07 6.86 13.81
CA THR A 186 -26.96 5.49 13.31
C THR A 186 -25.99 5.40 12.12
N LEU A 187 -26.08 6.35 11.17
CA LEU A 187 -25.17 6.41 10.02
C LEU A 187 -23.73 6.75 10.43
N PHE A 188 -23.57 7.56 11.47
CA PHE A 188 -22.27 7.83 12.06
C PHE A 188 -21.66 6.56 12.67
N ASP A 189 -22.45 5.78 13.41
CA ASP A 189 -21.98 4.51 13.99
C ASP A 189 -21.62 3.48 12.90
N GLU A 190 -22.39 3.41 11.81
CA GLU A 190 -22.05 2.62 10.61
C GLU A 190 -20.69 3.06 10.01
N PHE A 191 -20.43 4.37 9.95
CA PHE A 191 -19.16 4.91 9.51
C PHE A 191 -18.01 4.48 10.42
N ILE A 192 -18.12 4.69 11.74
CA ILE A 192 -17.07 4.30 12.70
C ILE A 192 -16.76 2.81 12.61
N TYR A 193 -17.79 1.96 12.54
CA TYR A 193 -17.60 0.52 12.36
C TYR A 193 -16.81 0.18 11.08
N SER A 194 -17.16 0.82 9.96
CA SER A 194 -16.47 0.60 8.69
C SER A 194 -15.04 1.15 8.68
N LEU A 195 -14.77 2.26 9.40
CA LEU A 195 -13.44 2.83 9.56
C LEU A 195 -12.53 1.87 10.33
N GLU A 196 -12.99 1.35 11.47
CA GLU A 196 -12.23 0.36 12.24
C GLU A 196 -11.97 -0.93 11.45
N ALA A 197 -12.93 -1.36 10.62
CA ALA A 197 -12.75 -2.53 9.76
C ALA A 197 -11.67 -2.29 8.70
N ALA A 198 -11.60 -1.08 8.14
CA ALA A 198 -10.57 -0.68 7.19
C ALA A 198 -9.17 -0.66 7.83
N GLU A 199 -9.05 -0.10 9.03
CA GLU A 199 -7.79 -0.09 9.81
C GLU A 199 -7.30 -1.52 10.09
N LYS A 200 -8.20 -2.39 10.60
CA LYS A 200 -7.88 -3.79 10.90
C LYS A 200 -7.46 -4.56 9.63
N SER A 201 -8.16 -4.34 8.52
CA SER A 201 -7.84 -4.97 7.24
C SER A 201 -6.44 -4.57 6.76
N LEU A 202 -6.10 -3.28 6.82
CA LEU A 202 -4.78 -2.78 6.41
C LEU A 202 -3.66 -3.28 7.33
N ASP A 203 -3.89 -3.34 8.64
CA ASP A 203 -2.93 -3.89 9.59
C ASP A 203 -2.64 -5.37 9.35
N ASN A 204 -3.67 -6.15 8.99
CA ASN A 204 -3.51 -7.55 8.62
C ASN A 204 -2.69 -7.69 7.32
N TYR A 205 -2.99 -6.89 6.30
CA TYR A 205 -2.20 -6.86 5.07
C TYR A 205 -0.74 -6.44 5.31
N ASN A 206 -0.49 -5.49 6.19
CA ASN A 206 0.87 -5.04 6.49
C ASN A 206 1.70 -6.13 7.17
N LYS A 207 1.09 -6.94 8.05
CA LYS A 207 1.74 -8.03 8.78
C LYS A 207 2.07 -9.26 7.91
N ASN A 208 1.29 -9.51 6.86
CA ASN A 208 1.43 -10.66 5.95
C ASN A 208 2.31 -10.30 4.76
#